data_AF-A0A031IUA2-F1
#
_entry.id   AF-A0A031IUA2-F1
#
_cell.length_a   1.000
_cell.length_b   1.000
_cell.length_c   1.000
_cell.angle_alpha   90.00
_cell.angle_beta   90.00
_cell.angle_gamma   90.00
#
_symmetry.space_group_name_H-M   'P 1'
#
loop_
_entity.id
_entity.type
_entity.pdbx_description
1 polymer ?
#
loop_
_entity_poly.entity_id
_entity_poly.type
_entity_poly.pdbx_seq_one_letter_code
_entity_poly.pdbx_strand_id
1 'polypeptide(L)'
;MNRTLDQTAALLGLKPRAFRTRLRELGVINSSGDLAAAHRERGFLFSDPRSRWNPTLSNYTHYSVVMVKEAGVEWIAKKLDITITKKDAAA
;
A
#
# COMPACT_ATOMS: atom_id res chain seq x y z
N MET A 1 -7.73 5.96 -9.68
CA MET A 1 -6.64 5.01 -10.07
C MET A 1 -6.04 4.33 -8.84
N ASN A 2 -5.78 3.01 -8.89
CA ASN A 2 -5.19 2.24 -7.78
C ASN A 2 -3.65 2.31 -7.81
N ARG A 3 -3.02 2.45 -6.66
CA ARG A 3 -1.56 2.62 -6.54
C ARG A 3 -0.97 1.59 -5.59
N THR A 4 0.28 1.18 -5.83
CA THR A 4 1.01 0.36 -4.85
C THR A 4 1.39 1.21 -3.63
N LEU A 5 1.74 0.56 -2.52
CA LEU A 5 2.27 1.28 -1.34
C LEU A 5 3.52 2.12 -1.68
N ASP A 6 4.37 1.66 -2.61
CA ASP A 6 5.55 2.40 -3.05
C ASP A 6 5.18 3.68 -3.81
N GLN A 7 4.21 3.58 -4.73
CA GLN A 7 3.71 4.72 -5.48
C GLN A 7 2.99 5.73 -4.56
N THR A 8 2.20 5.25 -3.60
CA THR A 8 1.56 6.10 -2.60
C THR A 8 2.61 6.77 -1.71
N ALA A 9 3.67 6.06 -1.30
CA ALA A 9 4.77 6.65 -0.54
C ALA A 9 5.43 7.80 -1.31
N ALA A 10 5.74 7.58 -2.60
CA ALA A 10 6.32 8.61 -3.46
C ALA A 10 5.40 9.84 -3.59
N LEU A 11 4.09 9.63 -3.73
CA LEU A 11 3.11 10.72 -3.79
C LEU A 11 3.07 11.52 -2.47
N LEU A 12 3.20 10.85 -1.33
CA LEU A 12 3.26 11.47 -0.01
C LEU A 12 4.64 12.05 0.36
N GLY A 13 5.62 12.01 -0.57
CA GLY A 13 6.97 12.49 -0.32
C GLY A 13 7.77 11.65 0.68
N LEU A 14 7.36 10.40 0.91
CA LEU A 14 7.98 9.49 1.88
C LEU A 14 8.84 8.43 1.20
N LYS A 15 9.90 8.01 1.89
CA LYS A 15 10.64 6.80 1.51
C LYS A 15 9.74 5.57 1.71
N PRO A 16 9.66 4.63 0.75
CA PRO A 16 8.75 3.49 0.84
C PRO A 16 8.93 2.61 2.08
N ARG A 17 10.16 2.48 2.57
CA ARG A 17 10.45 1.71 3.78
C ARG A 17 9.88 2.39 5.03
N ALA A 18 10.09 3.70 5.17
CA ALA A 18 9.55 4.49 6.27
C ALA A 18 8.02 4.50 6.24
N PHE A 19 7.42 4.63 5.05
CA PHE A 19 5.98 4.56 4.86
C PHE A 19 5.39 3.23 5.35
N ARG A 20 5.99 2.10 4.97
CA ARG A 20 5.55 0.77 5.45
C ARG A 20 5.70 0.62 6.95
N THR A 21 6.77 1.15 7.56
CA THR A 21 6.92 1.13 9.02
C THR A 21 5.77 1.87 9.70
N ARG A 22 5.45 3.09 9.25
CA ARG A 22 4.32 3.84 9.80
C ARG A 22 2.97 3.13 9.61
N LEU A 23 2.77 2.47 8.47
CA LEU A 23 1.56 1.67 8.25
C LEU A 23 1.46 0.45 9.18
N ARG A 24 2.59 -0.15 9.57
CA ARG A 24 2.62 -1.21 10.59
C ARG A 24 2.31 -0.65 11.98
N GLU A 25 2.88 0.50 12.33
CA GLU A 25 2.60 1.19 13.61
C GLU A 25 1.11 1.56 13.72
N LEU A 26 0.49 1.99 12.62
CA LEU A 26 -0.94 2.27 12.53
C LEU A 26 -1.82 1.00 12.49
N GLY A 27 -1.23 -0.20 12.42
CA GLY A 27 -1.96 -1.47 12.32
C GLY A 27 -2.68 -1.68 10.98
N VAL A 28 -2.34 -0.93 9.94
CA VAL A 28 -2.95 -1.05 8.60
C VAL A 28 -2.43 -2.29 7.89
N ILE A 29 -1.13 -2.56 8.02
CA ILE A 29 -0.48 -3.75 7.49
C ILE A 29 0.20 -4.53 8.62
N ASN A 30 0.28 -5.85 8.49
CA ASN A 30 0.94 -6.71 9.47
C ASN A 30 2.48 -6.69 9.33
N SER A 31 3.18 -7.42 10.19
CA SER A 31 4.65 -7.57 10.13
C SER A 31 5.12 -8.11 8.78
N SER A 32 4.40 -9.09 8.21
CA SER A 32 4.64 -9.68 6.88
C SER A 32 4.42 -8.73 5.71
N GLY A 33 3.76 -7.59 5.93
CA GLY A 33 3.43 -6.60 4.90
C GLY A 33 2.09 -6.83 4.20
N ASP A 34 1.27 -7.78 4.67
CA ASP A 34 -0.08 -7.99 4.18
C ASP A 34 -1.08 -7.04 4.85
N LEU A 35 -2.22 -6.83 4.18
CA LEU A 35 -3.30 -5.98 4.69
C LEU A 35 -3.92 -6.61 5.95
N ALA A 36 -3.96 -5.84 7.04
CA ALA A 36 -4.59 -6.27 8.28
C ALA A 36 -6.09 -6.52 8.07
N ALA A 37 -6.62 -7.58 8.70
CA ALA A 37 -8.01 -8.00 8.51
C ALA A 37 -9.02 -6.87 8.79
N ALA A 38 -8.75 -6.03 9.80
CA ALA A 38 -9.58 -4.89 10.18
C ALA A 38 -9.72 -3.81 9.08
N HIS A 39 -8.86 -3.83 8.06
CA HIS A 39 -8.85 -2.83 6.99
C HIS A 39 -9.28 -3.39 5.62
N ARG A 40 -9.53 -4.70 5.48
CA ARG A 40 -9.96 -5.32 4.21
C ARG A 40 -11.33 -4.82 3.74
N GLU A 41 -12.29 -4.69 4.65
CA GLU A 41 -13.67 -4.30 4.32
C GLU A 41 -13.90 -2.78 4.30
N ARG A 42 -12.91 -1.98 4.71
CA ARG A 42 -13.05 -0.51 4.81
C ARG A 42 -13.00 0.22 3.47
N GLY A 43 -12.73 -0.50 2.37
CA GLY A 43 -12.75 0.06 1.02
C GLY A 43 -11.57 0.98 0.64
N PHE A 44 -10.64 1.27 1.56
CA PHE A 44 -9.48 2.16 1.31
C PHE A 44 -8.27 1.43 0.72
N LEU A 45 -8.04 0.20 1.14
CA LEU A 45 -6.96 -0.67 0.67
C LEU A 45 -7.54 -2.03 0.30
N PHE A 46 -6.89 -2.75 -0.59
CA PHE A 46 -7.20 -4.13 -0.90
C PHE A 46 -5.92 -4.93 -1.13
N SER A 47 -5.99 -6.24 -0.98
CA SER A 47 -4.88 -7.11 -1.35
C SER A 47 -5.10 -7.64 -2.76
N ASP A 48 -4.13 -7.42 -3.63
CA ASP A 48 -4.08 -7.91 -5.01
C ASP A 48 -3.32 -9.25 -5.03
N PRO A 49 -4.01 -10.40 -5.12
CA PRO A 49 -3.35 -11.70 -5.16
C PRO A 49 -2.60 -11.87 -6.48
N ARG A 50 -1.34 -12.28 -6.39
CA ARG A 50 -0.44 -12.51 -7.51
C ARG A 50 0.19 -13.88 -7.42
N SER A 51 0.53 -14.42 -8.58
CA SER A 51 1.26 -15.67 -8.71
C SER A 51 2.46 -15.46 -9.62
N ARG A 52 3.60 -16.02 -9.22
CA ARG A 52 4.79 -16.09 -10.07
C ARG A 52 5.27 -17.53 -10.17
N TRP A 53 5.74 -17.94 -11.34
CA TRP A 53 6.45 -19.20 -11.47
C TRP A 53 7.78 -19.12 -10.70
N ASN A 54 8.05 -20.11 -9.86
CA ASN A 54 9.31 -20.24 -9.15
C ASN A 54 10.07 -21.46 -9.71
N PRO A 55 11.13 -21.24 -10.50
CA PRO A 55 11.85 -22.33 -11.15
C PRO A 55 12.58 -23.25 -10.15
N THR A 56 12.98 -22.71 -8.99
CA THR A 56 13.67 -23.50 -7.95
C THR A 56 12.74 -24.50 -7.28
N LEU A 57 11.48 -24.12 -7.06
CA LEU A 57 10.46 -24.99 -6.48
C LEU A 57 9.68 -25.78 -7.53
N SER A 58 9.92 -25.51 -8.82
CA SER A 58 9.13 -26.02 -9.95
C SER A 58 7.61 -25.89 -9.72
N ASN A 59 7.20 -24.77 -9.10
CA ASN A 59 5.81 -24.52 -8.73
C ASN A 59 5.51 -23.01 -8.72
N TYR A 60 4.22 -22.65 -8.74
CA TYR A 60 3.77 -21.27 -8.56
C TYR A 60 3.89 -20.84 -7.11
N THR A 61 4.53 -19.70 -6.88
CA THR A 61 4.53 -19.00 -5.61
C THR A 61 3.43 -17.94 -5.63
N HIS A 62 2.51 -18.04 -4.67
CA HIS A 62 1.42 -17.09 -4.48
C HIS A 62 1.83 -16.05 -3.44
N TYR A 63 1.56 -14.79 -3.74
CA TYR A 63 1.82 -13.67 -2.83
C TYR A 63 0.75 -12.61 -3.02
N SER A 64 0.64 -11.68 -2.08
CA SER A 64 -0.36 -10.63 -2.15
C SER A 64 0.30 -9.26 -2.07
N VAL A 65 -0.13 -8.33 -2.94
CA VAL A 65 0.37 -6.96 -2.94
C VAL A 65 -0.71 -6.04 -2.41
N VAL A 66 -0.40 -5.29 -1.37
CA VAL A 66 -1.34 -4.29 -0.84
C VAL A 66 -1.41 -3.09 -1.79
N MET A 67 -2.61 -2.83 -2.27
CA MET A 67 -2.94 -1.74 -3.15
C MET A 67 -3.79 -0.71 -2.39
N VAL A 68 -3.55 0.56 -2.70
CA VAL A 68 -4.27 1.70 -2.12
C VAL A 68 -5.23 2.24 -3.18
N LYS A 69 -6.51 2.33 -2.83
CA LYS A 69 -7.49 3.03 -3.67
C LYS A 69 -7.30 4.54 -3.53
N GLU A 70 -7.88 5.28 -4.46
CA GLU A 70 -7.78 6.74 -4.47
C GLU A 70 -8.23 7.39 -3.15
N ALA A 71 -9.41 7.02 -2.64
CA ALA A 71 -9.90 7.46 -1.34
C ALA A 71 -8.99 7.02 -0.16
N GLY A 72 -8.25 5.92 -0.33
CA GLY A 72 -7.29 5.45 0.66
C GLY A 72 -6.06 6.33 0.79
N VAL A 73 -5.67 7.04 -0.27
CA VAL A 73 -4.53 7.97 -0.23
C VAL A 73 -4.83 9.13 0.70
N GLU A 74 -6.01 9.75 0.55
CA GLU A 74 -6.46 10.85 1.41
C GLU A 74 -6.64 10.40 2.86
N TRP A 75 -7.19 9.20 3.07
CA TRP A 75 -7.32 8.61 4.40
C TRP A 75 -5.97 8.40 5.09
N ILE A 76 -4.97 7.84 4.39
CA ILE A 76 -3.62 7.63 4.92
C ILE A 76 -2.94 8.97 5.20
N ALA A 77 -3.02 9.93 4.29
CA ALA A 77 -2.40 11.24 4.48
C ALA A 77 -2.95 11.96 5.71
N LYS A 78 -4.27 11.94 5.91
CA LYS A 78 -4.93 12.48 7.10
C LYS A 78 -4.47 11.78 8.38
N LYS A 79 -4.27 10.45 8.33
CA LYS A 79 -3.77 9.67 9.47
C LYS A 79 -2.30 9.95 9.80
N LEU A 80 -1.51 10.32 8.80
CA LEU A 80 -0.09 10.62 8.95
C LEU A 80 0.19 12.11 9.16
N ASP A 81 -0.86 12.94 9.22
CA ASP A 81 -0.79 14.41 9.26
C ASP A 81 0.08 15.00 8.13
N ILE A 82 0.01 14.36 6.95
CA ILE A 82 0.74 14.80 5.76
C ILE A 82 -0.20 15.63 4.91
N THR A 83 0.18 16.88 4.66
CA THR A 83 -0.49 17.70 3.66
C THR A 83 -0.17 17.11 2.29
N ILE A 84 -1.18 16.54 1.62
CA ILE A 84 -1.03 16.15 0.21
C ILE A 84 -0.93 17.45 -0.58
N THR A 85 0.28 17.86 -0.90
CA THR A 85 0.50 18.77 -2.02
C THR A 85 0.17 17.97 -3.27
N LYS A 86 -1.09 18.05 -3.72
CA LYS A 86 -1.47 17.68 -5.10
C LYS A 86 -0.70 18.64 -5.99
N LYS A 87 0.56 18.32 -6.28
CA LYS A 87 1.30 18.94 -7.35
C LYS A 87 0.71 18.31 -8.60
N ASP A 88 -0.36 18.93 -9.09
CA ASP A 88 -0.90 18.69 -10.42
C ASP A 88 0.29 18.61 -11.39
N ALA A 89 0.62 17.39 -11.79
CA ALA A 89 1.44 17.16 -12.97
C ALA A 89 0.49 17.24 -14.15
N ALA A 90 0.15 18.47 -14.51
CA ALA A 90 -0.46 18.83 -15.77
C ALA A 90 0.31 20.03 -16.34
N ALA A 91 1.34 19.72 -17.12
CA ALA A 91 1.84 20.51 -18.24
C ALA A 91 2.71 19.61 -19.11
#